data_AF-A0A1G0EN85-F1
#
_entry.id   AF-A0A1G0EN85-F1
#
_cell.length_a   1.000
_cell.length_b   1.000
_cell.length_c   1.000
_cell.angle_alpha   90.00
_cell.angle_beta   90.00
_cell.angle_gamma   90.00
#
_symmetry.space_group_name_H-M   'P 1'
#
loop_
_entity.id
_entity.type
_entity.pdbx_description
1 polymer ?
#
loop_
_entity_poly.entity_id
_entity_poly.type
_entity_poly.pdbx_seq_one_letter_code
_entity_poly.pdbx_strand_id
1 'polypeptide(L)'
;MTTKIHISDRVKALFELKISNIAADLEAPGLKSFCSDNRLMDQDEVADFSHEIESLIASLLGSEDPTNLKSPEFHAIEVFFGNLSHRVLVRGGHIEDMVRYTKALQNTLIEVLEKKSGIPFSKSQAVWLYLDDVFNELIMVVFGAYLEERERTLQAQQAELRETATPITEIWDGVLTLPIIGTLDSSRTMLVMEALLNRIAKDHAKAVVMDLTGVKNIDSQVSHHLIQMVRAVQLMGSHAIVTGIHPEIARALVSLNIDFNNITTRASMADGLKEAFSRMGITVSH
;
A
#
# COMPACT_ATOMS: atom_id res chain seq x y z
N MET A 1 20.39 -25.36 -31.86
CA MET A 1 19.61 -24.78 -32.97
C MET A 1 18.64 -25.76 -33.63
N THR A 2 18.37 -26.94 -33.04
CA THR A 2 17.60 -28.02 -33.69
C THR A 2 16.34 -28.46 -32.92
N THR A 3 15.95 -27.72 -31.86
CA THR A 3 14.80 -28.08 -31.02
C THR A 3 13.53 -27.26 -31.33
N LYS A 4 13.59 -26.28 -32.25
CA LYS A 4 12.46 -25.41 -32.63
C LYS A 4 11.58 -25.95 -33.78
N ILE A 5 11.94 -27.05 -34.43
CA ILE A 5 11.34 -27.45 -35.73
C ILE A 5 10.19 -28.49 -35.59
N HIS A 6 10.01 -29.14 -34.43
CA HIS A 6 8.95 -30.16 -34.25
C HIS A 6 7.80 -29.80 -33.29
N ILE A 7 7.77 -28.56 -32.79
CA ILE A 7 6.65 -28.00 -32.00
C ILE A 7 5.46 -27.61 -32.94
N SER A 8 5.71 -27.64 -34.26
CA SER A 8 4.97 -27.00 -35.35
C SER A 8 3.48 -27.31 -35.44
N ASP A 9 3.06 -28.57 -35.65
CA ASP A 9 1.75 -28.76 -36.30
C ASP A 9 0.56 -28.72 -35.36
N ARG A 10 0.72 -29.18 -34.10
CA ARG A 10 -0.35 -29.11 -33.09
C ARG A 10 -0.52 -27.70 -32.52
N VAL A 11 0.58 -26.96 -32.36
CA VAL A 11 0.55 -25.55 -31.94
C VAL A 11 0.03 -24.67 -33.08
N LYS A 12 0.41 -24.94 -34.33
CA LYS A 12 -0.22 -24.28 -35.49
C LYS A 12 -1.70 -24.59 -35.62
N ALA A 13 -2.12 -25.85 -35.40
CA ALA A 13 -3.54 -26.20 -35.38
C ALA A 13 -4.32 -25.43 -34.32
N LEU A 14 -3.69 -25.07 -33.19
CA LEU A 14 -4.29 -24.16 -32.21
C LEU A 14 -4.49 -22.75 -32.76
N PHE A 15 -3.54 -22.21 -33.52
CA PHE A 15 -3.63 -20.87 -34.13
C PHE A 15 -4.58 -20.81 -35.33
N GLU A 16 -4.75 -21.93 -36.04
CA GLU A 16 -5.72 -22.04 -37.13
C GLU A 16 -7.17 -22.23 -36.64
N LEU A 17 -7.39 -22.49 -35.35
CA LEU A 17 -8.73 -22.62 -34.78
C LEU A 17 -9.44 -21.27 -34.75
N LYS A 18 -10.52 -21.16 -35.51
CA LYS A 18 -11.52 -20.11 -35.31
C LYS A 18 -12.27 -20.38 -34.02
N ILE A 19 -11.94 -19.63 -32.97
CA ILE A 19 -12.69 -19.66 -31.72
C ILE A 19 -13.93 -18.78 -31.88
N SER A 20 -15.08 -19.44 -31.87
CA SER A 20 -16.40 -18.81 -31.79
C SER A 20 -17.36 -19.74 -31.07
N ASN A 21 -18.29 -19.19 -30.29
CA ASN A 21 -19.21 -19.89 -29.42
C ASN A 21 -18.48 -20.78 -28.40
N ILE A 22 -17.61 -20.19 -27.57
CA ILE A 22 -17.06 -20.84 -26.38
C ILE A 22 -17.34 -20.08 -25.08
N ALA A 23 -17.86 -18.84 -25.12
CA ALA A 23 -18.18 -18.05 -23.93
C ALA A 23 -19.04 -18.83 -22.92
N ALA A 24 -20.07 -19.55 -23.39
CA ALA A 24 -20.92 -20.38 -22.54
C ALA A 24 -20.14 -21.47 -21.79
N ASP A 25 -19.08 -22.03 -22.39
CA ASP A 25 -18.20 -22.97 -21.70
C ASP A 25 -17.31 -22.24 -20.66
N LEU A 26 -16.86 -21.01 -20.98
CA LEU A 26 -16.00 -20.18 -20.14
C LEU A 26 -16.73 -19.52 -18.94
N GLU A 27 -18.05 -19.44 -18.99
CA GLU A 27 -18.87 -18.93 -17.87
C GLU A 27 -18.77 -19.81 -16.62
N ALA A 28 -18.67 -21.13 -16.79
CA ALA A 28 -18.73 -22.07 -15.67
C ALA A 28 -17.65 -21.82 -14.59
N PRO A 29 -16.36 -21.60 -14.93
CA PRO A 29 -15.34 -21.12 -13.99
C PRO A 29 -15.74 -19.85 -13.24
N GLY A 30 -16.29 -18.85 -13.95
CA GLY A 30 -16.66 -17.55 -13.37
C GLY A 30 -17.84 -17.67 -12.39
N LEU A 31 -18.89 -18.40 -12.78
CA LEU A 31 -20.06 -18.66 -11.95
C LEU A 31 -19.67 -19.36 -10.64
N LYS A 32 -18.75 -20.34 -10.73
CA LYS A 32 -18.25 -21.06 -9.56
C LYS A 32 -17.38 -20.19 -8.65
N SER A 33 -16.50 -19.36 -9.22
CA SER A 33 -15.57 -18.54 -8.43
C SER A 33 -16.21 -17.28 -7.83
N PHE A 34 -17.14 -16.65 -8.54
CA PHE A 34 -17.60 -15.30 -8.19
C PHE A 34 -19.07 -15.24 -7.75
N CYS A 35 -19.95 -16.13 -8.23
CA CYS A 35 -21.38 -16.09 -7.92
C CYS A 35 -21.80 -17.01 -6.76
N SER A 36 -20.93 -17.92 -6.33
CA SER A 36 -21.25 -18.94 -5.32
C SER A 36 -21.23 -18.35 -3.89
N ASP A 37 -20.24 -18.70 -3.09
CA ASP A 37 -20.20 -18.42 -1.64
C ASP A 37 -19.95 -16.94 -1.34
N ASN A 38 -19.16 -16.26 -2.19
CA ASN A 38 -18.74 -14.87 -1.95
C ASN A 38 -19.64 -13.82 -2.61
N ARG A 39 -20.54 -14.21 -3.53
CA ARG A 39 -21.46 -13.33 -4.30
C ARG A 39 -20.81 -12.02 -4.77
N LEU A 40 -19.59 -12.13 -5.31
CA LEU A 40 -18.78 -11.00 -5.76
C LEU A 40 -19.35 -10.38 -7.05
N MET A 41 -20.03 -11.18 -7.87
CA MET A 41 -20.59 -10.79 -9.16
C MET A 41 -21.93 -11.49 -9.39
N ASP A 42 -22.78 -10.90 -10.22
CA ASP A 42 -23.99 -11.56 -10.74
C ASP A 42 -23.69 -12.40 -11.99
N GLN A 43 -24.68 -13.17 -12.43
CA GLN A 43 -24.51 -14.09 -13.56
C GLN A 43 -24.37 -13.36 -14.90
N ASP A 44 -25.02 -12.19 -15.04
CA ASP A 44 -24.98 -11.39 -16.26
C ASP A 44 -23.57 -10.80 -16.46
N GLU A 45 -22.95 -10.29 -15.40
CA GLU A 45 -21.56 -9.80 -15.43
C GLU A 45 -20.58 -10.91 -15.78
N VAL A 46 -20.82 -12.14 -15.30
CA VAL A 46 -20.01 -13.31 -15.66
C VAL A 46 -20.16 -13.67 -17.14
N ALA A 47 -21.37 -13.63 -17.68
CA ALA A 47 -21.61 -13.86 -19.10
C ALA A 47 -20.91 -12.81 -19.96
N ASP A 48 -21.03 -11.53 -19.60
CA ASP A 48 -20.43 -10.40 -20.32
C ASP A 48 -18.91 -10.54 -20.40
N PHE A 49 -18.23 -10.75 -19.27
CA PHE A 49 -16.77 -10.87 -19.29
C PHE A 49 -16.32 -12.18 -19.96
N SER A 50 -17.13 -13.24 -19.96
CA SER A 50 -16.80 -14.50 -20.63
C SER A 50 -16.82 -14.36 -22.14
N HIS A 51 -17.75 -13.54 -22.67
CA HIS A 51 -17.74 -13.12 -24.07
C HIS A 51 -16.53 -12.24 -24.42
N GLU A 52 -16.14 -11.34 -23.52
CA GLU A 52 -14.94 -10.52 -23.72
C GLU A 52 -13.67 -11.39 -23.77
N ILE A 53 -13.52 -12.35 -22.86
CA ILE A 53 -12.42 -13.33 -22.88
C ILE A 53 -12.39 -14.11 -24.20
N GLU A 54 -13.54 -14.60 -24.66
CA GLU A 54 -13.63 -15.29 -25.95
C GLU A 54 -13.11 -14.41 -27.10
N SER A 55 -13.53 -13.14 -27.14
CA SER A 55 -13.10 -12.20 -28.17
C SER A 55 -11.60 -11.93 -28.12
N LEU A 56 -11.04 -11.74 -26.92
CA LEU A 56 -9.61 -11.50 -26.72
C LEU A 56 -8.76 -12.71 -27.12
N ILE A 57 -9.17 -13.93 -26.75
CA ILE A 57 -8.47 -15.15 -27.15
C ILE A 57 -8.55 -15.33 -28.68
N ALA A 58 -9.71 -15.10 -29.29
CA ALA A 58 -9.86 -15.18 -30.74
C ALA A 58 -8.97 -14.16 -31.46
N SER A 59 -8.83 -12.95 -30.90
CA SER A 59 -7.91 -11.93 -31.42
C SER A 59 -6.44 -12.37 -31.31
N LEU A 60 -6.03 -12.92 -30.16
CA LEU A 60 -4.66 -13.39 -29.96
C LEU A 60 -4.31 -14.53 -30.93
N LEU A 61 -5.17 -15.53 -31.06
CA LEU A 61 -4.92 -16.68 -31.95
C LEU A 61 -4.94 -16.29 -33.43
N GLY A 62 -5.68 -15.24 -33.79
CA GLY A 62 -5.72 -14.68 -35.14
C GLY A 62 -4.59 -13.70 -35.48
N SER A 63 -3.71 -13.38 -34.54
CA SER A 63 -2.58 -12.45 -34.75
C SER A 63 -1.46 -13.06 -35.61
N GLU A 64 -0.54 -12.22 -36.12
CA GLU A 64 0.60 -12.67 -36.94
C GLU A 64 1.53 -13.64 -36.18
N ASP A 65 1.71 -13.43 -34.88
CA ASP A 65 2.47 -14.30 -33.99
C ASP A 65 1.78 -14.43 -32.63
N PRO A 66 0.87 -15.41 -32.48
CA PRO A 66 0.18 -15.66 -31.21
C PRO A 66 1.10 -16.08 -30.06
N THR A 67 2.35 -16.48 -30.36
CA THR A 67 3.33 -16.86 -29.32
C THR A 67 4.07 -15.66 -28.73
N ASN A 68 3.91 -14.48 -29.31
CA ASN A 68 4.55 -13.27 -28.82
C ASN A 68 3.78 -12.69 -27.63
N LEU A 69 4.20 -13.04 -26.42
CA LEU A 69 3.64 -12.50 -25.16
C LEU A 69 3.90 -10.99 -24.95
N LYS A 70 4.50 -10.30 -25.93
CA LYS A 70 4.65 -8.83 -25.93
C LYS A 70 3.77 -8.17 -26.99
N SER A 71 2.88 -8.92 -27.63
CA SER A 71 1.99 -8.39 -28.66
C SER A 71 0.90 -7.49 -28.03
N PRO A 72 0.35 -6.53 -28.80
CA PRO A 72 -0.80 -5.74 -28.36
C PRO A 72 -2.01 -6.62 -27.98
N GLU A 73 -2.20 -7.74 -28.68
CA GLU A 73 -3.29 -8.69 -28.43
C GLU A 73 -3.12 -9.39 -27.08
N PHE A 74 -1.89 -9.81 -26.75
CA PHE A 74 -1.61 -10.38 -25.45
C PHE A 74 -1.77 -9.33 -24.34
N HIS A 75 -1.27 -8.12 -24.57
CA HIS A 75 -1.41 -7.02 -23.63
C HIS A 75 -2.88 -6.67 -23.32
N ALA A 76 -3.78 -6.77 -24.30
CA ALA A 76 -5.21 -6.58 -24.06
C ALA A 76 -5.79 -7.61 -23.08
N ILE A 77 -5.31 -8.86 -23.12
CA ILE A 77 -5.68 -9.90 -22.14
C ILE A 77 -5.12 -9.54 -20.76
N GLU A 78 -3.86 -9.10 -20.67
CA GLU A 78 -3.27 -8.66 -19.40
C GLU A 78 -4.09 -7.53 -18.75
N VAL A 79 -4.43 -6.50 -19.54
CA VAL A 79 -5.24 -5.36 -19.08
C VAL A 79 -6.62 -5.84 -18.59
N PHE A 80 -7.27 -6.73 -19.32
CA PHE A 80 -8.54 -7.30 -18.92
C PHE A 80 -8.44 -8.03 -17.56
N PHE A 81 -7.47 -8.94 -17.39
CA PHE A 81 -7.29 -9.68 -16.15
C PHE A 81 -6.87 -8.78 -14.98
N GLY A 82 -6.07 -7.75 -15.23
CA GLY A 82 -5.73 -6.73 -14.24
C GLY A 82 -6.96 -5.98 -13.75
N ASN A 83 -7.82 -5.54 -14.67
CA ASN A 83 -9.08 -4.85 -14.34
C ASN A 83 -10.07 -5.77 -13.62
N LEU A 84 -10.19 -7.02 -14.04
CA LEU A 84 -11.03 -8.02 -13.38
C LEU A 84 -10.54 -8.29 -11.95
N SER A 85 -9.22 -8.44 -11.76
CA SER A 85 -8.60 -8.60 -10.44
C SER A 85 -8.92 -7.42 -9.52
N HIS A 86 -8.76 -6.18 -10.01
CA HIS A 86 -9.10 -4.98 -9.24
C HIS A 86 -10.59 -4.94 -8.86
N ARG A 87 -11.51 -5.26 -9.78
CA ARG A 87 -12.95 -5.34 -9.48
C ARG A 87 -13.26 -6.34 -8.37
N VAL A 88 -12.66 -7.53 -8.43
CA VAL A 88 -12.83 -8.56 -7.39
C VAL A 88 -12.34 -8.05 -6.04
N LEU A 89 -11.18 -7.41 -5.99
CA LEU A 89 -10.58 -6.90 -4.74
C LEU A 89 -11.41 -5.79 -4.09
N VAL A 90 -11.88 -4.82 -4.88
CA VAL A 90 -12.71 -3.72 -4.37
C VAL A 90 -14.03 -4.23 -3.79
N ARG A 91 -14.52 -5.38 -4.27
CA ARG A 91 -15.73 -6.04 -3.76
C ARG A 91 -15.46 -6.98 -2.57
N GLY A 92 -14.26 -6.96 -2.00
CA GLY A 92 -13.88 -7.78 -0.85
C GLY A 92 -13.46 -9.21 -1.19
N GLY A 93 -13.22 -9.51 -2.47
CA GLY A 93 -12.67 -10.78 -2.91
C GLY A 93 -11.20 -10.95 -2.53
N HIS A 94 -10.75 -12.20 -2.49
CA HIS A 94 -9.38 -12.56 -2.14
C HIS A 94 -8.57 -12.86 -3.40
N ILE A 95 -7.24 -12.72 -3.32
CA ILE A 95 -6.36 -13.11 -4.42
C ILE A 95 -6.54 -14.59 -4.81
N GLU A 96 -6.87 -15.45 -3.84
CA GLU A 96 -7.15 -16.86 -4.09
C GLU A 96 -8.34 -17.05 -5.04
N ASP A 97 -9.35 -16.19 -4.99
CA ASP A 97 -10.53 -16.28 -5.86
C ASP A 97 -10.10 -16.08 -7.33
N MET A 98 -9.25 -15.08 -7.58
CA MET A 98 -8.69 -14.79 -8.90
C MET A 98 -7.72 -15.87 -9.38
N VAL A 99 -6.85 -16.38 -8.51
CA VAL A 99 -5.90 -17.45 -8.87
C VAL A 99 -6.65 -18.76 -9.17
N ARG A 100 -7.65 -19.12 -8.35
CA ARG A 100 -8.49 -20.30 -8.58
C ARG A 100 -9.32 -20.15 -9.86
N TYR A 101 -9.88 -18.96 -10.10
CA TYR A 101 -10.58 -18.65 -11.34
C TYR A 101 -9.68 -18.81 -12.56
N THR A 102 -8.50 -18.17 -12.55
CA THR A 102 -7.54 -18.23 -13.67
C THR A 102 -7.11 -19.67 -13.96
N LYS A 103 -6.90 -20.49 -12.92
CA LYS A 103 -6.58 -21.91 -13.09
C LYS A 103 -7.76 -22.74 -13.61
N ALA A 104 -8.97 -22.49 -13.12
CA ALA A 104 -10.18 -23.15 -13.61
C ALA A 104 -10.43 -22.81 -15.08
N LEU A 105 -10.26 -21.54 -15.45
CA LEU A 105 -10.36 -21.06 -16.81
C LEU A 105 -9.33 -21.72 -17.73
N GLN A 106 -8.07 -21.87 -17.29
CA GLN A 106 -7.04 -22.61 -18.05
C GLN A 106 -7.49 -24.03 -18.39
N ASN A 107 -7.98 -24.75 -17.38
CA ASN A 107 -8.42 -26.14 -17.56
C ASN A 107 -9.61 -26.22 -18.52
N THR A 108 -10.62 -25.37 -18.33
CA THR A 108 -11.79 -25.33 -19.22
C THR A 108 -11.42 -24.96 -20.65
N LEU A 109 -10.52 -23.98 -20.84
CA LEU A 109 -10.06 -23.60 -22.17
C LEU A 109 -9.34 -24.77 -22.87
N ILE A 110 -8.45 -25.47 -22.15
CA ILE A 110 -7.78 -26.67 -22.70
C ILE A 110 -8.81 -27.71 -23.15
N GLU A 111 -9.78 -28.04 -22.30
CA GLU A 111 -10.82 -29.04 -22.60
C GLU A 111 -11.66 -28.66 -23.83
N VAL A 112 -12.08 -27.40 -23.92
CA VAL A 112 -12.88 -26.88 -25.04
C VAL A 112 -12.08 -26.92 -26.34
N LEU A 113 -10.81 -26.53 -26.30
CA LEU A 113 -9.95 -26.53 -27.49
C LEU A 113 -9.59 -27.95 -27.95
N GLU A 114 -9.37 -28.90 -27.03
CA GLU A 114 -9.20 -30.32 -27.37
C GLU A 114 -10.44 -30.86 -28.11
N LYS A 115 -11.63 -30.55 -27.57
CA LYS A 115 -12.90 -30.97 -28.16
C LYS A 115 -13.13 -30.38 -29.55
N LYS A 116 -12.82 -29.10 -29.76
CA LYS A 116 -13.00 -28.41 -31.05
C LYS A 116 -11.95 -28.79 -32.10
N SER A 117 -10.71 -28.98 -31.68
CA SER A 117 -9.63 -29.40 -32.60
C SER A 117 -9.72 -30.88 -32.97
N GLY A 118 -10.36 -31.71 -32.13
CA GLY A 118 -10.33 -33.17 -32.25
C GLY A 118 -8.95 -33.76 -31.94
N ILE A 119 -8.03 -32.96 -31.39
CA ILE A 119 -6.66 -33.36 -31.07
C ILE A 119 -6.48 -33.34 -29.55
N PRO A 120 -6.04 -34.44 -28.92
CA PRO A 120 -5.71 -34.43 -27.50
C PRO A 120 -4.41 -33.64 -27.28
N PHE A 121 -4.55 -32.42 -26.77
CA PHE A 121 -3.49 -31.50 -26.34
C PHE A 121 -2.81 -31.94 -25.05
N SER A 122 -3.50 -32.69 -24.20
CA SER A 122 -2.99 -33.46 -23.05
C SER A 122 -1.79 -34.36 -23.40
N LYS A 123 -1.67 -34.75 -24.68
CA LYS A 123 -0.54 -35.54 -25.20
C LYS A 123 0.48 -34.70 -25.98
N SER A 124 0.28 -33.40 -26.11
CA SER A 124 1.18 -32.47 -26.79
C SER A 124 1.93 -31.61 -25.79
N GLN A 125 3.17 -31.99 -25.49
CA GLN A 125 4.04 -31.22 -24.59
C GLN A 125 4.19 -29.76 -25.05
N ALA A 126 4.28 -29.53 -26.37
CA ALA A 126 4.40 -28.22 -26.98
C ALA A 126 3.19 -27.29 -26.70
N VAL A 127 1.97 -27.76 -26.97
CA VAL A 127 0.74 -26.99 -26.73
C VAL A 127 0.55 -26.75 -25.23
N TRP A 128 0.85 -27.75 -24.42
CA TRP A 128 0.71 -27.66 -22.98
C TRP A 128 1.68 -26.62 -22.38
N LEU A 129 2.95 -26.61 -22.79
CA LEU A 129 3.92 -25.61 -22.35
C LEU A 129 3.53 -24.19 -22.80
N TYR A 130 3.05 -24.02 -24.03
CA TYR A 130 2.58 -22.72 -24.50
C TYR A 130 1.40 -22.19 -23.68
N LEU A 131 0.39 -23.02 -23.43
CA LEU A 131 -0.75 -22.64 -22.60
C LEU A 131 -0.36 -22.45 -21.13
N ASP A 132 0.64 -23.18 -20.63
CA ASP A 132 1.15 -22.95 -19.27
C ASP A 132 1.86 -21.59 -19.18
N ASP A 133 2.74 -21.26 -20.13
CA ASP A 133 3.44 -19.97 -20.18
C ASP A 133 2.45 -18.80 -20.26
N VAL A 134 1.44 -18.88 -21.14
CA VAL A 134 0.38 -17.86 -21.28
C VAL A 134 -0.32 -17.62 -19.94
N PHE A 135 -0.79 -18.68 -19.28
CA PHE A 135 -1.53 -18.52 -18.03
C PHE A 135 -0.62 -18.18 -16.84
N ASN A 136 0.65 -18.58 -16.85
CA ASN A 136 1.63 -18.16 -15.84
C ASN A 136 1.86 -16.64 -15.89
N GLU A 137 1.98 -16.06 -17.09
CA GLU A 137 2.05 -14.60 -17.24
C GLU A 137 0.76 -13.92 -16.76
N LEU A 138 -0.42 -14.46 -17.07
CA LEU A 138 -1.68 -13.91 -16.56
C LEU A 138 -1.77 -13.98 -15.03
N ILE A 139 -1.30 -15.07 -14.42
CA ILE A 139 -1.20 -15.20 -12.97
C ILE A 139 -0.26 -14.11 -12.42
N MET A 140 0.88 -13.85 -13.05
CA MET A 140 1.79 -12.77 -12.65
C MET A 140 1.12 -11.41 -12.72
N VAL A 141 0.31 -11.12 -13.75
CA VAL A 141 -0.47 -9.89 -13.85
C VAL A 141 -1.50 -9.77 -12.72
N VAL A 142 -2.23 -10.85 -12.43
CA VAL A 142 -3.18 -10.91 -11.31
C VAL A 142 -2.49 -10.63 -9.97
N PHE A 143 -1.33 -11.23 -9.74
CA PHE A 143 -0.50 -10.97 -8.55
C PHE A 143 0.00 -9.52 -8.50
N GLY A 144 0.44 -8.97 -9.64
CA GLY A 144 0.89 -7.59 -9.76
C GLY A 144 -0.20 -6.60 -9.35
N ALA A 145 -1.41 -6.77 -9.91
CA ALA A 145 -2.58 -5.95 -9.58
C ALA A 145 -2.94 -6.03 -8.09
N TYR A 146 -2.86 -7.23 -7.50
CA TYR A 146 -3.09 -7.41 -6.06
C TYR A 146 -2.03 -6.70 -5.20
N LEU A 147 -0.75 -6.88 -5.54
CA LEU A 147 0.35 -6.28 -4.79
C LEU A 147 0.30 -4.76 -4.85
N GLU A 148 -0.02 -4.20 -6.02
CA GLU A 148 -0.18 -2.76 -6.18
C GLU A 148 -1.31 -2.21 -5.31
N GLU A 149 -2.48 -2.86 -5.31
CA GLU A 149 -3.62 -2.42 -4.49
C GLU A 149 -3.35 -2.56 -2.99
N ARG A 150 -2.68 -3.64 -2.58
CA ARG A 150 -2.27 -3.86 -1.19
C ARG A 150 -1.24 -2.82 -0.74
N GLU A 151 -0.30 -2.47 -1.62
CA GLU A 151 0.69 -1.43 -1.36
C GLU A 151 0.02 -0.05 -1.23
N ARG A 152 -0.95 0.29 -2.10
CA ARG A 152 -1.75 1.51 -1.96
C ARG A 152 -2.49 1.56 -0.63
N THR A 153 -3.10 0.45 -0.22
CA THR A 153 -3.81 0.36 1.07
C THR A 153 -2.85 0.56 2.24
N LEU A 154 -1.67 -0.06 2.20
CA LEU A 154 -0.64 0.14 3.22
C LEU A 154 -0.17 1.59 3.29
N GLN A 155 0.06 2.22 2.14
CA GLN A 155 0.49 3.61 2.08
C GLN A 155 -0.61 4.55 2.61
N ALA A 156 -1.88 4.29 2.30
CA ALA A 156 -3.01 5.03 2.84
C ALA A 156 -3.10 4.88 4.38
N GLN A 157 -2.98 3.66 4.90
CA GLN A 157 -2.95 3.41 6.34
C GLN A 157 -1.75 4.08 7.03
N GLN A 158 -0.57 4.06 6.40
CA GLN A 158 0.61 4.78 6.90
C GLN A 158 0.44 6.31 6.86
N ALA A 159 -0.28 6.84 5.86
CA ALA A 159 -0.60 8.25 5.78
C ALA A 159 -1.59 8.68 6.88
N GLU A 160 -2.62 7.89 7.17
CA GLU A 160 -3.52 8.13 8.32
C GLU A 160 -2.75 8.11 9.65
N LEU A 161 -1.81 7.18 9.82
CA LEU A 161 -0.94 7.15 11.00
C LEU A 161 -0.04 8.40 11.10
N ARG A 162 0.37 9.00 9.98
CA ARG A 162 1.13 10.26 9.94
C ARG A 162 0.28 11.48 10.26
N GLU A 163 -0.95 11.55 9.78
CA GLU A 163 -1.88 12.65 10.09
C GLU A 163 -2.36 12.62 11.55
N THR A 164 -2.32 11.46 12.21
CA THR A 164 -2.66 11.30 13.63
C THR A 164 -1.46 11.55 14.57
N ALA A 165 -0.32 12.02 14.06
CA ALA A 165 0.82 12.43 14.88
C ALA A 165 0.61 13.86 15.42
N THR A 166 0.58 13.99 16.74
CA THR A 166 0.57 15.22 17.58
C THR A 166 0.67 16.55 16.79
N PRO A 167 -0.40 17.36 16.71
CA PRO A 167 -0.42 18.52 15.84
C PRO A 167 0.58 19.58 16.33
N ILE A 168 1.71 19.70 15.63
CA ILE A 168 2.59 20.85 15.80
C ILE A 168 1.82 22.05 15.29
N THR A 169 1.53 23.01 16.16
CA THR A 169 0.68 24.15 15.84
C THR A 169 1.45 25.44 16.03
N GLU A 170 1.39 26.32 15.05
CA GLU A 170 1.87 27.70 15.22
C GLU A 170 0.75 28.51 15.88
N ILE A 171 1.04 29.06 17.05
CA ILE A 171 0.06 29.81 17.86
C ILE A 171 0.34 31.32 17.82
N TRP A 172 1.50 31.69 17.33
CA TRP A 172 1.97 33.06 17.11
C TRP A 172 3.13 33.01 16.13
N ASP A 173 3.37 34.11 15.42
CA ASP A 173 4.50 34.23 14.49
C ASP A 173 5.82 33.84 15.19
N GLY A 174 6.38 32.70 14.79
CA GLY A 174 7.62 32.16 15.35
C GLY A 174 7.49 31.44 16.70
N VAL A 175 6.28 31.07 17.14
CA VAL A 175 6.02 30.23 18.33
C VAL A 175 5.24 28.97 17.95
N LEU A 176 5.88 27.82 18.13
CA LEU A 176 5.26 26.51 17.91
C LEU A 176 4.87 25.85 19.23
N THR A 177 3.78 25.08 19.21
CA THR A 177 3.40 24.17 20.29
C THR A 177 3.41 22.73 19.81
N LEU A 178 3.90 21.83 20.65
CA LEU A 178 3.89 20.39 20.44
C LEU A 178 3.26 19.70 21.65
N PRO A 179 1.96 19.38 21.62
CA PRO A 179 1.32 18.62 22.67
C PRO A 179 1.65 17.13 22.54
N ILE A 180 2.16 16.54 23.61
CA ILE A 180 2.50 15.12 23.67
C ILE A 180 1.39 14.40 24.45
N ILE A 181 0.65 13.53 23.75
CA ILE A 181 -0.50 12.80 24.30
C ILE A 181 -0.27 11.28 24.20
N GLY A 182 -0.54 10.58 25.30
CA GLY A 182 -0.50 9.11 25.37
C GLY A 182 0.89 8.57 25.70
N THR A 183 1.18 7.35 25.25
CA THR A 183 2.50 6.74 25.40
C THR A 183 3.44 7.28 24.32
N LEU A 184 4.61 7.78 24.70
CA LEU A 184 5.71 7.96 23.75
C LEU A 184 6.31 6.57 23.50
N ASP A 185 6.25 6.10 22.27
CA ASP A 185 7.12 5.00 21.80
C ASP A 185 8.26 5.57 20.95
N SER A 186 9.32 4.79 20.77
CA SER A 186 10.54 5.22 20.06
C SER A 186 10.27 5.58 18.59
N SER A 187 9.45 4.80 17.89
CA SER A 187 9.11 5.01 16.47
C SER A 187 8.36 6.33 16.25
N ARG A 188 7.35 6.60 17.08
CA ARG A 188 6.54 7.83 17.03
C ARG A 188 7.37 9.05 17.39
N THR A 189 8.27 8.92 18.35
CA THR A 189 9.11 10.06 18.80
C THR A 189 10.06 10.53 17.70
N MET A 190 10.62 9.61 16.91
CA MET A 190 11.47 9.98 15.77
C MET A 190 10.70 10.73 14.68
N LEU A 191 9.47 10.29 14.35
CA LEU A 191 8.63 10.98 13.38
C LEU A 191 8.23 12.39 13.85
N VAL A 192 7.89 12.54 15.13
CA VAL A 192 7.55 13.83 15.72
C VAL A 192 8.75 14.77 15.74
N MET A 193 9.95 14.26 16.06
CA MET A 193 11.19 15.03 15.97
C MET A 193 11.40 15.58 14.57
N GLU A 194 11.36 14.72 13.55
CA GLU A 194 11.61 15.13 12.16
C GLU A 194 10.61 16.20 11.72
N ALA A 195 9.32 15.98 12.01
CA ALA A 195 8.28 16.96 11.72
C ALA A 195 8.51 18.30 12.45
N LEU A 196 8.93 18.26 13.71
CA LEU A 196 9.23 19.46 14.51
C LEU A 196 10.40 20.25 13.92
N LEU A 197 11.51 19.59 13.58
CA LEU A 197 12.68 20.26 13.03
C LEU A 197 12.38 20.89 11.65
N ASN A 198 11.62 20.18 10.80
CA ASN A 198 11.15 20.72 9.52
C ASN A 198 10.27 21.96 9.72
N ARG A 199 9.39 21.93 10.73
CA ARG A 199 8.51 23.05 11.07
C ARG A 199 9.30 24.26 11.58
N ILE A 200 10.27 24.04 12.47
CA ILE A 200 11.17 25.11 12.96
C ILE A 200 11.91 25.78 11.80
N ALA A 201 12.43 24.98 10.86
CA ALA A 201 13.16 25.50 9.69
C ALA A 201 12.25 26.29 8.75
N LYS A 202 11.04 25.79 8.48
CA LYS A 202 10.06 26.42 7.58
C LYS A 202 9.48 27.71 8.15
N ASP A 203 9.07 27.68 9.42
CA ASP A 203 8.33 28.76 10.07
C ASP A 203 9.29 29.72 10.82
N HIS A 204 10.61 29.50 10.72
CA HIS A 204 11.64 30.26 11.44
C HIS A 204 11.35 30.42 12.94
N ALA A 205 10.87 29.34 13.57
CA ALA A 205 10.36 29.37 14.92
C ALA A 205 11.44 29.75 15.94
N LYS A 206 11.21 30.82 16.71
CA LYS A 206 12.10 31.31 17.77
C LYS A 206 11.91 30.59 19.09
N ALA A 207 10.72 30.03 19.32
CA ALA A 207 10.39 29.27 20.51
C ALA A 207 9.49 28.08 20.19
N VAL A 208 9.69 26.98 20.91
CA VAL A 208 8.89 25.76 20.84
C VAL A 208 8.46 25.38 22.24
N VAL A 209 7.15 25.28 22.47
CA VAL A 209 6.56 24.85 23.74
C VAL A 209 6.08 23.40 23.62
N MET A 210 6.76 22.50 24.32
CA MET A 210 6.51 21.06 24.34
C MET A 210 5.70 20.68 25.59
N ASP A 211 4.49 20.19 25.42
CA ASP A 211 3.57 19.93 26.53
C ASP A 211 3.45 18.46 26.88
N LEU A 212 3.79 18.13 28.12
CA LEU A 212 3.81 16.77 28.63
C LEU A 212 2.61 16.46 29.55
N THR A 213 1.62 17.36 29.69
CA THR A 213 0.44 17.12 30.53
C THR A 213 -0.33 15.85 30.15
N GLY A 214 -0.27 15.42 28.88
CA GLY A 214 -0.91 14.19 28.40
C GLY A 214 -0.14 12.90 28.67
N VAL A 215 1.06 12.96 29.28
CA VAL A 215 1.95 11.82 29.50
C VAL A 215 1.88 11.38 30.96
N LYS A 216 1.23 10.23 31.20
CA LYS A 216 1.05 9.69 32.56
C LYS A 216 2.26 8.91 33.08
N ASN A 217 2.89 8.11 32.20
CA ASN A 217 4.03 7.25 32.54
C ASN A 217 5.15 7.49 31.53
N ILE A 218 6.39 7.64 32.02
CA ILE A 218 7.59 7.76 31.18
C ILE A 218 8.51 6.57 31.45
N ASP A 219 9.01 5.93 30.40
CA ASP A 219 10.12 4.97 30.51
C ASP A 219 11.46 5.71 30.30
N SER A 220 12.54 5.08 30.74
CA SER A 220 13.94 5.46 30.49
C SER A 220 14.21 5.80 29.01
N GLN A 221 13.65 5.05 28.05
CA GLN A 221 13.81 5.30 26.61
C GLN A 221 13.14 6.62 26.16
N VAL A 222 11.98 6.93 26.72
CA VAL A 222 11.22 8.15 26.39
C VAL A 222 11.93 9.40 26.89
N SER A 223 12.50 9.32 28.10
CA SER A 223 13.33 10.37 28.68
C SER A 223 14.50 10.74 27.77
N HIS A 224 15.17 9.73 27.20
CA HIS A 224 16.28 9.95 26.28
C HIS A 224 15.84 10.69 25.01
N HIS A 225 14.74 10.27 24.38
CA HIS A 225 14.27 10.92 23.16
C HIS A 225 13.74 12.34 23.39
N LEU A 226 13.09 12.62 24.53
CA LEU A 226 12.69 13.98 24.89
C LEU A 226 13.90 14.93 24.96
N ILE A 227 15.01 14.46 25.51
CA ILE A 227 16.24 15.25 25.61
C ILE A 227 16.89 15.45 24.25
N GLN A 228 16.88 14.42 23.40
CA GLN A 228 17.32 14.58 22.01
C GLN A 228 16.47 15.64 21.30
N MET A 229 15.15 15.70 21.55
CA MET A 229 14.26 16.71 20.94
C MET A 229 14.62 18.10 21.39
N VAL A 230 14.74 18.31 22.70
CA VAL A 230 15.15 19.60 23.26
C VAL A 230 16.50 20.08 22.69
N ARG A 231 17.49 19.19 22.62
CA ARG A 231 18.81 19.52 22.05
C ARG A 231 18.74 19.85 20.56
N ALA A 232 17.97 19.08 19.79
CA ALA A 232 17.81 19.32 18.37
C ALA A 232 17.14 20.68 18.11
N VAL A 233 16.10 21.04 18.87
CA VAL A 233 15.46 22.37 18.81
C VAL A 233 16.47 23.50 19.10
N GLN A 234 17.32 23.32 20.11
CA GLN A 234 18.37 24.29 20.44
C GLN A 234 19.43 24.41 19.35
N LEU A 235 19.82 23.30 18.70
CA LEU A 235 20.74 23.30 17.57
C LEU A 235 20.17 24.02 16.35
N MET A 236 18.84 24.03 16.18
CA MET A 236 18.14 24.81 15.17
C MET A 236 18.06 26.31 15.52
N GLY A 237 18.64 26.74 16.65
CA GLY A 237 18.62 28.14 17.10
C GLY A 237 17.29 28.57 17.73
N SER A 238 16.45 27.61 18.12
CA SER A 238 15.14 27.87 18.72
C SER A 238 15.13 27.57 20.22
N HIS A 239 14.29 28.28 20.97
CA HIS A 239 14.15 28.09 22.41
C HIS A 239 13.18 26.96 22.74
N ALA A 240 13.71 25.86 23.26
CA ALA A 240 12.90 24.78 23.80
C ALA A 240 12.36 25.11 25.20
N ILE A 241 11.04 25.06 25.36
CA ILE A 241 10.32 25.21 26.64
C ILE A 241 9.49 23.96 26.88
N VAL A 242 9.62 23.34 28.05
CA VAL A 242 8.87 22.12 28.40
C VAL A 242 7.82 22.43 29.48
N THR A 243 6.57 22.02 29.25
CA THR A 243 5.44 22.25 30.17
C THR A 243 4.85 20.93 30.66
N GLY A 244 4.11 20.98 31.78
CA GLY A 244 3.30 19.84 32.21
C GLY A 244 4.07 18.63 32.72
N ILE A 245 5.30 18.81 33.21
CA ILE A 245 6.12 17.71 33.74
C ILE A 245 5.51 17.19 35.05
N HIS A 246 5.06 15.93 35.04
CA HIS A 246 4.62 15.24 36.25
C HIS A 246 5.79 14.91 37.21
N PRO A 247 5.56 14.86 38.54
CA PRO A 247 6.63 14.60 39.53
C PRO A 247 7.43 13.30 39.28
N GLU A 248 6.77 12.26 38.79
CA GLU A 248 7.42 10.97 38.46
C GLU A 248 8.40 11.12 37.29
N ILE A 249 8.03 11.92 36.28
CA ILE A 249 8.88 12.25 35.14
C ILE A 249 10.10 13.04 35.60
N ALA A 250 9.90 14.05 36.46
CA ALA A 250 11.00 14.82 37.02
C ALA A 250 12.02 13.95 37.77
N ARG A 251 11.56 12.96 38.57
CA ARG A 251 12.43 12.02 39.28
C ARG A 251 13.24 11.15 38.33
N ALA A 252 12.59 10.60 37.30
CA ALA A 252 13.27 9.78 36.29
C ALA A 252 14.36 10.58 35.55
N LEU A 253 14.04 11.80 35.12
CA LEU A 253 14.98 12.68 34.43
C LEU A 253 16.20 13.05 35.28
N VAL A 254 16.01 13.28 36.59
CA VAL A 254 17.12 13.53 37.53
C VAL A 254 17.96 12.25 37.74
N SER A 255 17.34 11.08 37.87
CA SER A 255 18.07 9.81 38.08
C SER A 255 18.96 9.41 36.90
N LEU A 256 18.65 9.89 35.70
CA LEU A 256 19.45 9.66 34.49
C LEU A 256 20.67 10.60 34.41
N ASN A 257 20.88 11.45 35.43
CA ASN A 257 22.00 12.38 35.56
C ASN A 257 22.17 13.30 34.33
N ILE A 258 21.05 13.68 33.73
CA ILE A 258 20.99 14.51 32.54
C ILE A 258 21.13 15.98 32.97
N ASP A 259 21.98 16.73 32.28
CA ASP A 259 22.14 18.17 32.53
C ASP A 259 20.94 18.97 31.98
N PHE A 260 20.15 19.54 32.89
CA PHE A 260 18.99 20.39 32.61
C PHE A 260 19.29 21.89 32.68
N ASN A 261 20.55 22.30 32.88
CA ASN A 261 20.89 23.70 33.12
C ASN A 261 20.45 24.65 31.99
N ASN A 262 20.27 24.13 30.77
CA ASN A 262 19.84 24.91 29.60
C ASN A 262 18.40 24.63 29.14
N ILE A 263 17.61 23.86 29.88
CA ILE A 263 16.22 23.54 29.52
C ILE A 263 15.27 24.41 30.33
N THR A 264 14.43 25.19 29.65
CA THR A 264 13.44 26.03 30.35
C THR A 264 12.18 25.21 30.61
N THR A 265 11.78 25.09 31.87
CA THR A 265 10.57 24.35 32.26
C THR A 265 9.53 25.28 32.88
N ARG A 266 8.25 25.00 32.63
CA ARG A 266 7.11 25.73 33.21
C ARG A 266 6.02 24.75 33.65
N ALA A 267 5.22 25.14 34.62
CA ALA A 267 4.20 24.26 35.19
C ALA A 267 3.05 23.99 34.21
N SER A 268 2.61 25.03 33.49
CA SER A 268 1.48 24.96 32.57
C SER A 268 1.84 25.45 31.16
N MET A 269 1.03 25.05 30.17
CA MET A 269 1.09 25.60 28.81
C MET A 269 1.08 27.13 28.83
N ALA A 270 0.16 27.74 29.59
CA ALA A 270 0.04 29.20 29.68
C ALA A 270 1.33 29.87 30.16
N ASP A 271 2.01 29.29 31.15
CA ASP A 271 3.30 29.79 31.63
C ASP A 271 4.42 29.58 30.61
N GLY A 272 4.37 28.49 29.84
CA GLY A 272 5.27 28.24 28.71
C GLY A 272 5.11 29.27 27.59
N LEU A 273 3.87 29.65 27.28
CA LEU A 273 3.59 30.69 26.28
C LEU A 273 4.08 32.06 26.72
N LYS A 274 3.83 32.43 27.98
CA LYS A 274 4.36 33.69 28.56
C LYS A 274 5.88 33.76 28.45
N GLU A 275 6.56 32.65 28.72
CA GLU A 275 8.01 32.56 28.59
C GLU A 275 8.47 32.70 27.13
N ALA A 276 7.78 32.03 26.19
CA ALA A 276 8.06 32.15 24.76
C ALA A 276 7.94 33.60 24.28
N PHE A 277 6.86 34.29 24.64
CA PHE A 277 6.64 35.69 24.30
C PHE A 277 7.66 36.62 24.92
N SER A 278 8.01 36.41 26.20
CA SER A 278 9.06 37.18 26.89
C SER A 278 10.40 37.10 26.14
N ARG A 279 10.80 35.92 25.67
CA ARG A 279 12.03 35.73 24.87
C ARG A 279 11.99 36.39 23.50
N MET A 280 10.81 36.65 22.98
CA MET A 280 10.61 37.40 21.75
C MET A 280 10.51 38.91 21.97
N GLY A 281 10.59 39.38 23.22
CA GLY A 281 10.38 40.80 23.56
C GLY A 281 8.91 41.22 23.51
N ILE A 282 7.98 40.26 23.52
CA ILE A 282 6.53 40.49 23.50
C ILE A 282 6.02 40.45 24.94
N THR A 283 5.38 41.52 25.40
CA THR A 283 4.78 41.57 26.75
C THR A 283 3.30 41.21 26.65
N VAL A 284 2.88 40.15 27.35
CA VAL A 284 1.48 39.75 27.45
C VAL A 284 0.95 40.17 28.82
N SER A 285 0.13 41.23 28.85
CA SER A 285 -0.62 41.63 30.03
C SER A 285 -1.88 40.78 30.18
N HIS A 286 -2.18 40.38 31.42
CA HIS A 286 -3.34 39.58 31.78
C HIS A 286 -4.67 40.25 31.45
#